data_AF-A0A9Q0ZVH0-F1
#
_entry.id   AF-A0A9Q0ZVH0-F1
#
_cell.length_a   1.000
_cell.length_b   1.000
_cell.length_c   1.000
_cell.angle_alpha   90.00
_cell.angle_beta   90.00
_cell.angle_gamma   90.00
#
_symmetry.space_group_name_H-M   'P 1'
#
loop_
_entity.id
_entity.type
_entity.pdbx_description
1 polymer ?
#
loop_
_entity_poly.entity_id
_entity_poly.type
_entity_poly.pdbx_seq_one_letter_code
_entity_poly.pdbx_strand_id
1 'polypeptide(L)'
;MQKMQENTVASELINFLNASPTAFHAVEEAKKRLRNAGYEQVSERQDWNLEAGKRYFFTRNHSTIVVFAIGNKFEAGNGFYIVGAHTDSPCLKLKPVSKVTKGGYLKVGVQTYGSGLWHTWFDRDLTVAGRVIIKEEKDGSVSYSHRLVRIEEPIMRVPTIAIHLDRNVNSDGFKVNTETQLLPVLATSIKTELNKAFAESDPLKSEETLADGKKSDKVMIKSKHHSLVLEMIANQIGCKVDDICDFELQVCDTQPSVIAGAAKEFIFSGRLDNLCSSFCSLKALIDATSSESDLKDESGVRMVALFDHEEVGSNSAQGAGSPVMLDALSRITSSFDSDSKLLPKAIQLSYLVSADMAHALHPNYMVHCLIVN
;
A
#
# COMPACT_ATOMS: atom_id res chain seq x y z
N MET A 1 3.78 -26.12 -24.26
CA MET A 1 3.46 -24.93 -25.08
C MET A 1 2.87 -23.86 -24.16
N GLN A 2 3.70 -22.94 -23.66
CA GLN A 2 3.21 -21.70 -23.05
C GLN A 2 2.55 -20.90 -24.17
N LYS A 3 1.22 -20.77 -24.15
CA LYS A 3 0.56 -19.71 -24.92
C LYS A 3 1.18 -18.40 -24.43
N MET A 4 1.77 -17.63 -25.35
CA MET A 4 2.04 -16.21 -25.12
C MET A 4 0.79 -15.61 -24.46
N GLN A 5 0.95 -15.14 -23.23
CA GLN A 5 -0.12 -14.47 -22.51
C GLN A 5 -0.38 -13.18 -23.29
N GLU A 6 -1.53 -13.10 -23.98
CA GLU A 6 -1.95 -11.86 -24.62
C GLU A 6 -1.94 -10.75 -23.56
N ASN A 7 -1.23 -9.65 -23.85
CA ASN A 7 -1.11 -8.54 -22.92
C ASN A 7 -2.44 -7.76 -22.87
N THR A 8 -3.40 -8.29 -22.11
CA THR A 8 -4.71 -7.70 -21.90
C THR A 8 -4.70 -6.75 -20.70
N VAL A 9 -5.62 -5.78 -20.68
CA VAL A 9 -5.81 -4.87 -19.53
C VAL A 9 -6.01 -5.65 -18.22
N ALA A 10 -6.72 -6.78 -18.26
CA ALA A 10 -6.90 -7.66 -17.11
C ALA A 10 -5.58 -8.28 -16.61
N SER A 11 -4.69 -8.70 -17.52
CA SER A 11 -3.38 -9.23 -17.15
C SER A 11 -2.49 -8.14 -16.55
N GLU A 12 -2.54 -6.91 -17.07
CA GLU A 12 -1.81 -5.76 -16.52
C GLU A 12 -2.31 -5.34 -15.13
N LEU A 13 -3.63 -5.41 -14.89
CA LEU A 13 -4.25 -5.21 -13.58
C LEU A 13 -3.78 -6.26 -12.58
N ILE A 14 -3.73 -7.54 -12.97
CA ILE A 14 -3.22 -8.61 -12.10
C ILE A 14 -1.76 -8.35 -11.72
N ASN A 15 -0.93 -7.91 -12.66
CA ASN A 15 0.45 -7.55 -12.37
C ASN A 15 0.53 -6.38 -11.39
N PHE A 16 -0.34 -5.36 -11.54
CA PHE A 16 -0.43 -4.24 -10.61
C PHE A 16 -0.83 -4.70 -9.20
N LEU A 17 -1.89 -5.50 -9.08
CA LEU A 17 -2.39 -6.04 -7.80
C LEU A 17 -1.35 -6.91 -7.08
N ASN A 18 -0.66 -7.77 -7.82
CA ASN A 18 0.39 -8.64 -7.29
C ASN A 18 1.64 -7.87 -6.89
N ALA A 19 1.97 -6.77 -7.56
CA ALA A 19 3.06 -5.88 -7.18
C ALA A 19 2.72 -4.98 -5.98
N SER A 20 1.43 -4.85 -5.62
CA SER A 20 0.92 -3.86 -4.69
C SER A 20 0.24 -4.50 -3.46
N PRO A 21 0.99 -5.18 -2.57
CA PRO A 21 0.42 -5.75 -1.35
C PRO A 21 0.00 -4.70 -0.32
N THR A 22 0.51 -3.46 -0.41
CA THR A 22 0.16 -2.32 0.46
C THR A 22 0.07 -1.02 -0.33
N ALA A 23 -0.52 0.02 0.24
CA ALA A 23 -0.58 1.37 -0.34
C ALA A 23 0.81 1.91 -0.75
N PHE A 24 1.85 1.64 0.04
CA PHE A 24 3.23 2.04 -0.29
C PHE A 24 3.75 1.36 -1.56
N HIS A 25 3.43 0.08 -1.74
CA HIS A 25 3.79 -0.66 -2.94
C HIS A 25 2.95 -0.25 -4.14
N ALA A 26 1.66 0.04 -3.94
CA ALA A 26 0.78 0.58 -4.98
C ALA A 26 1.32 1.89 -5.55
N VAL A 27 1.77 2.81 -4.67
CA VAL A 27 2.42 4.05 -5.10
C VAL A 27 3.76 3.79 -5.79
N GLU A 28 4.59 2.87 -5.30
CA GLU A 28 5.87 2.58 -5.98
C GLU A 28 5.67 1.97 -7.37
N GLU A 29 4.72 1.06 -7.51
CA GLU A 29 4.37 0.48 -8.81
C GLU A 29 3.76 1.54 -9.74
N ALA A 30 2.92 2.44 -9.23
CA ALA A 30 2.43 3.60 -9.99
C ALA A 30 3.58 4.50 -10.47
N LYS A 31 4.53 4.86 -9.59
CA LYS A 31 5.72 5.64 -9.96
C LYS A 31 6.53 4.97 -11.06
N LYS A 32 6.75 3.65 -10.95
CA LYS A 32 7.48 2.87 -11.96
C LYS A 32 6.79 2.97 -13.33
N ARG A 33 5.47 2.79 -13.38
CA ARG A 33 4.68 2.90 -14.62
C ARG A 33 4.73 4.31 -15.21
N LEU A 34 4.59 5.33 -14.38
CA LEU A 34 4.63 6.73 -14.80
C LEU A 34 6.01 7.13 -15.35
N ARG A 35 7.10 6.73 -14.69
CA ARG A 35 8.46 6.97 -15.20
C ARG A 35 8.69 6.28 -16.55
N ASN A 36 8.22 5.05 -16.69
CA ASN A 36 8.30 4.33 -17.96
C ASN A 36 7.47 4.99 -19.07
N ALA A 37 6.38 5.69 -18.71
CA ALA A 37 5.58 6.51 -19.61
C ALA A 37 6.17 7.91 -19.85
N GLY A 38 7.31 8.25 -19.24
CA GLY A 38 7.99 9.54 -19.42
C GLY A 38 7.38 10.69 -18.62
N TYR A 39 6.75 10.40 -17.47
CA TYR A 39 6.38 11.42 -16.50
C TYR A 39 7.57 11.77 -15.59
N GLU A 40 7.68 13.04 -15.24
CA GLU A 40 8.71 13.54 -14.34
C GLU A 40 8.21 13.61 -12.89
N GLN A 41 9.04 13.16 -11.94
CA GLN A 41 8.72 13.30 -10.53
C GLN A 41 9.12 14.68 -10.03
N VAL A 42 8.15 15.46 -9.52
CA VAL A 42 8.41 16.72 -8.81
C VAL A 42 8.37 16.50 -7.30
N SER A 43 9.11 17.32 -6.55
CA SER A 43 9.18 17.26 -5.09
C SER A 43 8.26 18.31 -4.48
N GLU A 44 7.43 17.92 -3.51
CA GLU A 44 6.60 18.90 -2.79
C GLU A 44 7.42 19.91 -1.99
N ARG A 45 8.70 19.59 -1.71
CA ARG A 45 9.62 20.40 -0.90
C ARG A 45 10.44 21.41 -1.72
N GLN A 46 10.24 21.46 -3.02
CA GLN A 46 10.95 22.35 -3.94
C GLN A 46 9.94 23.18 -4.73
N ASP A 47 10.41 24.30 -5.27
CA ASP A 47 9.64 25.05 -6.26
C ASP A 47 9.43 24.23 -7.53
N TRP A 48 8.29 24.43 -8.20
CA TRP A 48 7.94 23.69 -9.41
C TRP A 48 8.08 24.57 -10.65
N ASN A 49 8.98 24.16 -11.55
CA ASN A 49 9.13 24.75 -12.88
C ASN A 49 8.35 23.87 -13.87
N LEU A 50 7.03 24.10 -13.95
CA LEU A 50 6.15 23.32 -14.81
C LEU A 50 6.07 23.93 -16.21
N GLU A 51 5.98 23.08 -17.22
CA GLU A 51 5.82 23.48 -18.62
C GLU A 51 4.53 22.92 -19.22
N ALA A 52 3.90 23.70 -20.09
CA ALA A 52 2.78 23.23 -20.90
C ALA A 52 3.25 22.08 -21.82
N GLY A 53 2.41 21.07 -21.99
CA GLY A 53 2.74 19.86 -22.76
C GLY A 53 3.53 18.80 -22.02
N LYS A 54 3.91 19.05 -20.76
CA LYS A 54 4.66 18.10 -19.93
C LYS A 54 3.75 17.35 -18.94
N ARG A 55 4.31 16.30 -18.36
CA ARG A 55 3.62 15.31 -17.53
C ARG A 55 4.42 15.07 -16.27
N TYR A 56 3.76 15.19 -15.13
CA TYR A 56 4.42 15.18 -13.82
C TYR A 56 3.66 14.33 -12.81
N PHE A 57 4.34 13.96 -11.72
CA PHE A 57 3.70 13.43 -10.53
C PHE A 57 4.48 13.79 -9.27
N PHE A 58 3.81 13.76 -8.13
CA PHE A 58 4.44 13.80 -6.82
C PHE A 58 3.76 12.81 -5.87
N THR A 59 4.40 12.55 -4.74
CA THR A 59 3.86 11.66 -3.71
C THR A 59 3.90 12.31 -2.35
N ARG A 60 2.89 12.06 -1.53
CA ARG A 60 2.86 12.43 -0.12
C ARG A 60 2.84 11.18 0.75
N ASN A 61 3.68 11.15 1.79
CA ASN A 61 3.90 9.98 2.67
C ASN A 61 4.35 8.68 1.96
N HIS A 62 4.61 8.72 0.65
CA HIS A 62 4.80 7.53 -0.20
C HIS A 62 3.58 6.60 -0.30
N SER A 63 2.39 7.03 0.14
CA SER A 63 1.14 6.25 0.06
C SER A 63 0.03 6.96 -0.72
N THR A 64 0.15 8.27 -0.92
CA THR A 64 -0.68 9.05 -1.86
C THR A 64 0.16 9.48 -3.05
N ILE A 65 -0.41 9.42 -4.25
CA ILE A 65 0.21 9.90 -5.48
C ILE A 65 -0.76 10.79 -6.26
N VAL A 66 -0.23 11.93 -6.73
CA VAL A 66 -0.93 12.85 -7.59
C VAL A 66 -0.17 12.95 -8.89
N VAL A 67 -0.86 12.73 -10.00
CA VAL A 67 -0.32 12.65 -11.35
C VAL A 67 -1.07 13.66 -12.21
N PHE A 68 -0.36 14.42 -13.02
CA PHE A 68 -0.99 15.41 -13.89
C PHE A 68 -0.25 15.59 -15.21
N ALA A 69 -1.00 15.88 -16.26
CA ALA A 69 -0.52 16.22 -17.59
C ALA A 69 -1.10 17.56 -18.02
N ILE A 70 -0.24 18.49 -18.40
CA ILE A 70 -0.60 19.87 -18.70
C ILE A 70 -0.78 20.02 -20.21
N GLY A 71 -1.94 20.49 -20.65
CA GLY A 71 -2.19 20.74 -22.07
C GLY A 71 -1.28 21.81 -22.67
N ASN A 72 -1.01 21.73 -23.98
CA ASN A 72 -0.19 22.72 -24.68
C ASN A 72 -0.86 24.10 -24.75
N LYS A 73 -2.19 24.16 -24.64
CA LYS A 73 -2.97 25.40 -24.64
C LYS A 73 -3.42 25.77 -23.23
N PHE A 74 -2.80 25.20 -22.20
CA PHE A 74 -3.12 25.53 -20.82
C PHE A 74 -2.69 26.97 -20.52
N GLU A 75 -3.62 27.73 -19.95
CA GLU A 75 -3.40 29.04 -19.36
C GLU A 75 -3.89 28.99 -17.92
N ALA A 76 -3.25 29.76 -17.03
CA ALA A 76 -3.66 29.83 -15.64
C ALA A 76 -5.12 30.31 -15.54
N GLY A 77 -5.96 29.52 -14.87
CA GLY A 77 -7.41 29.74 -14.80
C GLY A 77 -8.24 28.74 -15.62
N ASN A 78 -7.62 27.96 -16.51
CA ASN A 78 -8.28 26.83 -17.16
C ASN A 78 -8.58 25.68 -16.17
N GLY A 79 -9.51 24.82 -16.54
CA GLY A 79 -10.02 23.75 -15.68
C GLY A 79 -9.11 22.52 -15.55
N PHE A 80 -9.40 21.71 -14.54
CA PHE A 80 -8.78 20.43 -14.25
C PHE A 80 -9.78 19.28 -14.47
N TYR A 81 -9.34 18.20 -15.12
CA TYR A 81 -10.11 16.99 -15.38
C TYR A 81 -9.53 15.86 -14.53
N ILE A 82 -10.20 15.57 -13.42
CA ILE A 82 -9.62 14.79 -12.32
C ILE A 82 -10.33 13.44 -12.21
N VAL A 83 -9.54 12.37 -12.03
CA VAL A 83 -10.05 11.10 -11.50
C VAL A 83 -9.46 10.86 -10.12
N GLY A 84 -10.31 10.74 -9.11
CA GLY A 84 -9.94 10.39 -7.74
C GLY A 84 -10.20 8.92 -7.47
N ALA A 85 -9.27 8.23 -6.82
CA ALA A 85 -9.45 6.87 -6.29
C ALA A 85 -8.59 6.70 -5.03
N HIS A 86 -8.50 5.49 -4.47
CA HIS A 86 -7.71 5.24 -3.27
C HIS A 86 -6.76 4.03 -3.37
N THR A 87 -5.67 4.09 -2.60
CA THR A 87 -4.54 3.14 -2.64
C THR A 87 -4.56 2.12 -1.50
N ASP A 88 -5.36 2.37 -0.47
CA ASP A 88 -5.49 1.49 0.68
C ASP A 88 -6.62 0.47 0.52
N SER A 89 -6.66 -0.48 1.44
CA SER A 89 -7.70 -1.50 1.53
C SER A 89 -7.77 -1.97 2.98
N PRO A 90 -8.90 -2.56 3.42
CA PRO A 90 -9.01 -3.06 4.78
C PRO A 90 -8.00 -4.18 5.01
N CYS A 91 -7.23 -4.08 6.10
CA CYS A 91 -6.17 -5.02 6.39
C CYS A 91 -5.91 -5.17 7.89
N LEU A 92 -5.06 -6.13 8.24
CA LEU A 92 -4.46 -6.19 9.57
C LEU A 92 -3.10 -5.48 9.50
N LYS A 93 -2.89 -4.45 10.31
CA LYS A 93 -1.59 -3.79 10.48
C LYS A 93 -0.87 -4.34 11.71
N LEU A 94 0.46 -4.46 11.66
CA LEU A 94 1.23 -4.80 12.87
C LEU A 94 1.11 -3.66 13.88
N LYS A 95 0.91 -4.01 15.16
CA LYS A 95 0.93 -3.02 16.24
C LYS A 95 2.37 -2.49 16.47
N PRO A 96 2.54 -1.24 16.94
CA PRO A 96 3.85 -0.70 17.34
C PRO A 96 4.58 -1.55 18.40
N VAL A 97 3.83 -2.34 19.17
CA VAL A 97 4.34 -3.42 20.02
C VAL A 97 3.62 -4.69 19.61
N SER A 98 4.24 -5.49 18.75
CA SER A 98 3.61 -6.70 18.18
C SER A 98 4.05 -7.99 18.86
N LYS A 99 5.00 -7.94 19.79
CA LYS A 99 5.47 -9.14 20.49
C LYS A 99 4.41 -9.71 21.43
N VAL A 100 3.85 -10.88 21.08
CA VAL A 100 2.95 -11.64 21.96
C VAL A 100 3.45 -13.08 22.10
N THR A 101 3.61 -13.57 23.32
CA THR A 101 3.92 -14.98 23.61
C THR A 101 2.80 -15.59 24.44
N LYS A 102 2.12 -16.61 23.93
CA LYS A 102 1.00 -17.25 24.65
C LYS A 102 0.83 -18.70 24.22
N GLY A 103 0.68 -19.60 25.19
CA GLY A 103 0.44 -21.02 24.95
C GLY A 103 1.57 -21.75 24.21
N GLY A 104 2.83 -21.33 24.41
CA GLY A 104 3.99 -21.91 23.72
C GLY A 104 4.18 -21.42 22.28
N TYR A 105 3.37 -20.47 21.82
CA TYR A 105 3.48 -19.85 20.50
C TYR A 105 3.96 -18.41 20.58
N LEU A 106 4.77 -18.04 19.58
CA LEU A 106 5.08 -16.66 19.24
C LEU A 106 4.00 -16.17 18.28
N LYS A 107 3.27 -15.14 18.71
CA LYS A 107 2.21 -14.49 17.94
C LYS A 107 2.59 -13.05 17.62
N VAL A 108 1.97 -12.51 16.58
CA VAL A 108 2.13 -11.12 16.15
C VAL A 108 0.88 -10.33 16.54
N GLY A 109 1.04 -9.31 17.37
CA GLY A 109 0.00 -8.35 17.70
C GLY A 109 -0.35 -7.51 16.48
N VAL A 110 -1.62 -7.51 16.11
CA VAL A 110 -2.16 -6.80 14.95
C VAL A 110 -3.31 -5.89 15.35
N GLN A 111 -3.57 -4.86 14.56
CA GLN A 111 -4.72 -3.98 14.67
C GLN A 111 -5.52 -4.01 13.36
N THR A 112 -6.83 -3.90 13.46
CA THR A 112 -7.73 -3.78 12.30
C THR A 112 -7.59 -2.39 11.69
N TYR A 113 -7.47 -2.33 10.37
CA TYR A 113 -7.45 -1.11 9.58
C TYR A 113 -8.62 -1.16 8.58
N GLY A 114 -9.48 -0.16 8.60
CA GLY A 114 -10.73 -0.14 7.84
C GLY A 114 -11.80 -1.11 8.37
N SER A 115 -12.86 -1.31 7.60
CA SER A 115 -14.01 -2.16 7.96
C SER A 115 -13.97 -3.53 7.26
N GLY A 116 -12.88 -4.28 7.49
CA GLY A 116 -12.64 -5.55 6.82
C GLY A 116 -13.59 -6.68 7.24
N LEU A 117 -13.80 -7.63 6.33
CA LEU A 117 -14.47 -8.91 6.62
C LEU A 117 -13.50 -9.86 7.35
N TRP A 118 -13.27 -9.62 8.64
CA TRP A 118 -12.17 -10.26 9.40
C TRP A 118 -12.18 -11.79 9.43
N HIS A 119 -13.34 -12.42 9.25
CA HIS A 119 -13.42 -13.89 9.17
C HIS A 119 -12.69 -14.47 7.95
N THR A 120 -12.52 -13.71 6.87
CA THR A 120 -11.82 -14.17 5.65
C THR A 120 -10.31 -14.23 5.80
N TRP A 121 -9.75 -13.60 6.84
CA TRP A 121 -8.33 -13.59 7.17
C TRP A 121 -7.88 -14.83 7.94
N PHE A 122 -8.84 -15.62 8.45
CA PHE A 122 -8.55 -16.89 9.08
C PHE A 122 -8.14 -17.92 8.02
N ASP A 123 -7.24 -18.81 8.43
CA ASP A 123 -6.80 -19.95 7.64
C ASP A 123 -6.19 -19.61 6.26
N ARG A 124 -5.72 -18.38 6.12
CA ARG A 124 -4.90 -17.91 5.02
C ARG A 124 -3.42 -18.10 5.30
N ASP A 125 -2.65 -18.24 4.22
CA ASP A 125 -1.20 -18.28 4.25
C ASP A 125 -0.70 -16.83 4.17
N LEU A 126 -0.30 -16.29 5.32
CA LEU A 126 -0.09 -14.86 5.50
C LEU A 126 1.40 -14.51 5.59
N THR A 127 1.72 -13.32 5.08
CA THR A 127 3.03 -12.68 5.17
C THR A 127 2.91 -11.22 5.62
N VAL A 128 4.02 -10.49 5.67
CA VAL A 128 4.04 -9.04 5.88
C VAL A 128 4.65 -8.29 4.70
N ALA A 129 4.08 -7.12 4.42
CA ALA A 129 4.65 -6.15 3.50
C ALA A 129 4.39 -4.73 4.02
N GLY A 130 5.18 -3.76 3.59
CA GLY A 130 4.99 -2.37 3.94
C GLY A 130 6.27 -1.57 3.82
N ARG A 131 6.50 -0.68 4.79
CA ARG A 131 7.69 0.16 4.83
C ARG A 131 8.47 0.04 6.13
N VAL A 132 9.75 0.31 6.02
CA VAL A 132 10.71 0.36 7.12
C VAL A 132 11.44 1.69 7.07
N ILE A 133 11.60 2.32 8.22
CA ILE A 133 12.45 3.50 8.39
C ILE A 133 13.78 3.00 8.94
N ILE A 134 14.83 3.21 8.16
CA ILE A 134 16.20 2.82 8.53
C ILE A 134 17.04 4.04 8.83
N LYS A 135 17.90 3.91 9.84
CA LYS A 135 18.97 4.86 10.13
C LYS A 135 20.18 4.49 9.28
N GLU A 136 20.69 5.45 8.53
CA GLU A 136 21.92 5.33 7.76
C GLU A 136 22.96 6.29 8.32
N GLU A 137 24.10 5.75 8.73
CA GLU A 137 25.23 6.53 9.23
C GLU A 137 26.38 6.43 8.22
N LYS A 138 26.72 7.56 7.61
CA LYS A 138 27.79 7.66 6.61
C LYS A 138 28.62 8.90 6.89
N ASP A 139 29.94 8.72 6.98
CA ASP A 139 30.91 9.81 7.18
C ASP A 139 30.59 10.70 8.41
N GLY A 140 30.06 10.09 9.48
CA GLY A 140 29.66 10.79 10.71
C GLY A 140 28.32 11.56 10.63
N SER A 141 27.64 11.53 9.49
CA SER A 141 26.30 12.10 9.31
C SER A 141 25.24 11.02 9.46
N VAL A 142 24.19 11.31 10.24
CA VAL A 142 23.02 10.44 10.41
C VAL A 142 21.92 10.92 9.48
N SER A 143 21.43 10.01 8.65
CA SER A 143 20.25 10.21 7.81
C SER A 143 19.24 9.10 8.06
N TYR A 144 17.99 9.36 7.67
CA TYR A 144 16.91 8.38 7.74
C TYR A 144 16.39 8.15 6.34
N SER A 145 16.17 6.88 5.99
CA SER A 145 15.65 6.52 4.70
C SER A 145 14.48 5.56 4.82
N HIS A 146 13.58 5.67 3.86
CA HIS A 146 12.43 4.81 3.70
C HIS A 146 12.80 3.65 2.77
N ARG A 147 12.47 2.41 3.17
CA ARG A 147 12.63 1.21 2.35
C ARG A 147 11.34 0.41 2.35
N LEU A 148 10.93 -0.07 1.19
CA LEU A 148 9.86 -1.05 1.09
C LEU A 148 10.37 -2.42 1.46
N VAL A 149 9.53 -3.20 2.12
CA VAL A 149 9.79 -4.61 2.43
C VAL A 149 8.57 -5.42 2.09
N ARG A 150 8.80 -6.60 1.53
CA ARG A 150 7.82 -7.66 1.35
C ARG A 150 8.53 -8.98 1.59
N ILE A 151 8.05 -9.74 2.56
CA ILE A 151 8.47 -11.13 2.75
C ILE A 151 7.58 -11.97 1.81
N GLU A 152 8.19 -12.80 0.96
CA GLU A 152 7.42 -13.57 -0.03
C GLU A 152 6.87 -14.88 0.54
N GLU A 153 7.53 -15.45 1.53
CA GLU A 153 7.11 -16.71 2.15
C GLU A 153 5.89 -16.54 3.08
N PRO A 154 5.02 -17.57 3.18
CA PRO A 154 3.92 -17.58 4.14
C PRO A 154 4.44 -17.86 5.55
N ILE A 155 4.77 -16.81 6.28
CA ILE A 155 5.43 -16.89 7.60
C ILE A 155 4.46 -17.03 8.77
N MET A 156 3.16 -16.77 8.58
CA MET A 156 2.20 -16.79 9.68
C MET A 156 0.78 -17.14 9.23
N ARG A 157 -0.06 -17.47 10.21
CA ARG A 157 -1.46 -17.84 9.98
C ARG A 157 -2.33 -17.46 11.15
N VAL A 158 -3.57 -17.05 10.91
CA VAL A 158 -4.61 -16.91 11.94
C VAL A 158 -5.45 -18.19 11.91
N PRO A 159 -5.22 -19.17 12.79
CA PRO A 159 -5.94 -20.45 12.74
C PRO A 159 -7.36 -20.31 13.28
N THR A 160 -8.33 -20.96 12.62
CA THR A 160 -9.66 -21.14 13.22
C THR A 160 -9.62 -22.10 14.41
N ILE A 161 -10.57 -21.96 15.34
CA ILE A 161 -10.82 -22.98 16.36
C ILE A 161 -11.57 -24.16 15.72
N ALA A 162 -11.22 -25.39 16.12
CA ALA A 162 -11.89 -26.57 15.63
C ALA A 162 -13.38 -26.56 16.02
N ILE A 163 -14.26 -26.88 15.06
CA ILE A 163 -15.73 -26.94 15.26
C ILE A 163 -16.16 -27.84 16.44
N HIS A 164 -15.38 -28.87 16.77
CA HIS A 164 -15.64 -29.73 17.93
C HIS A 164 -15.63 -28.99 19.27
N LEU A 165 -14.91 -27.85 19.34
CA LEU A 165 -14.79 -26.96 20.48
C LEU A 165 -15.70 -25.71 20.36
N ASP A 166 -16.27 -25.47 19.18
CA ASP A 166 -17.28 -24.43 18.92
C ASP A 166 -18.44 -25.00 18.10
N ARG A 167 -19.25 -25.84 18.76
CA ARG A 167 -20.24 -26.69 18.09
C ARG A 167 -21.39 -25.91 17.45
N ASN A 168 -21.62 -24.67 17.89
CA ASN A 168 -22.75 -23.84 17.46
C ASN A 168 -22.34 -22.77 16.43
N VAL A 169 -21.08 -22.76 15.97
CA VAL A 169 -20.56 -21.72 15.06
C VAL A 169 -21.40 -21.53 13.79
N ASN A 170 -21.96 -22.61 13.25
CA ASN A 170 -22.76 -22.58 12.02
C ASN A 170 -24.18 -22.03 12.24
N SER A 171 -24.73 -22.13 13.46
CA SER A 171 -26.04 -21.56 13.80
C SER A 171 -25.93 -20.14 14.31
N ASP A 172 -24.90 -19.86 15.12
CA ASP A 172 -24.75 -18.61 15.86
C ASP A 172 -23.94 -17.55 15.10
N GLY A 173 -23.30 -17.98 14.00
CA GLY A 173 -22.36 -17.21 13.21
C GLY A 173 -20.95 -17.22 13.80
N PHE A 174 -19.95 -17.14 12.92
CA PHE A 174 -18.55 -17.05 13.33
C PHE A 174 -18.24 -15.67 13.93
N LYS A 175 -18.26 -15.57 15.26
CA LYS A 175 -18.02 -14.35 16.03
C LYS A 175 -16.56 -14.29 16.48
N VAL A 176 -15.88 -13.22 16.09
CA VAL A 176 -14.45 -13.05 16.36
C VAL A 176 -14.22 -11.82 17.22
N ASN A 177 -13.54 -11.99 18.35
CA ASN A 177 -12.96 -10.91 19.11
C ASN A 177 -11.67 -10.44 18.40
N THR A 178 -11.73 -9.26 17.81
CA THR A 178 -10.65 -8.71 16.96
C THR A 178 -9.35 -8.47 17.72
N GLU A 179 -9.38 -8.28 19.04
CA GLU A 179 -8.18 -8.06 19.85
C GLU A 179 -7.47 -9.35 20.25
N THR A 180 -8.20 -10.46 20.43
CA THR A 180 -7.63 -11.68 21.05
C THR A 180 -7.59 -12.88 20.13
N GLN A 181 -8.43 -12.90 19.09
CA GLN A 181 -8.62 -14.05 18.19
C GLN A 181 -8.09 -13.81 16.77
N LEU A 182 -7.66 -12.59 16.41
CA LEU A 182 -7.05 -12.27 15.11
C LEU A 182 -5.51 -12.31 15.09
N LEU A 183 -4.87 -12.72 16.19
CA LEU A 183 -3.41 -12.69 16.29
C LEU A 183 -2.78 -13.82 15.46
N PRO A 184 -2.01 -13.52 14.39
CA PRO A 184 -1.33 -14.55 13.62
C PRO A 184 -0.29 -15.26 14.47
N VAL A 185 -0.20 -16.58 14.30
CA VAL A 185 0.85 -17.43 14.85
C VAL A 185 2.03 -17.40 13.88
N LEU A 186 3.20 -17.02 14.39
CA LEU A 186 4.45 -16.93 13.62
C LEU A 186 5.30 -18.19 13.79
N ALA A 187 5.49 -18.64 15.02
CA ALA A 187 6.36 -19.78 15.35
C ALA A 187 6.00 -20.40 16.69
N THR A 188 6.58 -21.55 17.01
CA THR A 188 6.60 -22.08 18.38
C THR A 188 7.81 -21.58 19.15
N SER A 189 7.66 -21.39 20.45
CA SER A 189 8.78 -21.03 21.33
C SER A 189 9.85 -22.14 21.32
N ILE A 190 9.44 -23.42 21.25
CA ILE A 190 10.35 -24.58 21.20
C ILE A 190 11.25 -24.52 19.96
N LYS A 191 10.67 -24.31 18.76
CA LYS A 191 11.46 -24.26 17.52
C LYS A 191 12.44 -23.10 17.52
N THR A 192 12.05 -21.98 18.13
CA THR A 192 12.91 -20.80 18.27
C THR A 192 14.11 -21.09 19.15
N GLU A 193 13.91 -21.69 20.33
CA GLU A 193 15.01 -22.05 21.24
C GLU A 193 15.93 -23.12 20.65
N LEU A 194 15.38 -24.13 19.95
CA LEU A 194 16.18 -25.11 19.23
C LEU A 194 17.07 -24.44 18.17
N ASN A 195 16.52 -23.54 17.36
CA ASN A 195 17.28 -22.84 16.33
C ASN A 195 18.40 -21.96 16.92
N LYS A 196 18.18 -21.32 18.08
CA LYS A 196 19.24 -20.58 18.80
C LYS A 196 20.37 -21.49 19.24
N ALA A 197 20.04 -22.63 19.88
CA ALA A 197 21.04 -23.59 20.32
C ALA A 197 21.86 -24.16 19.16
N PHE A 198 21.24 -24.37 17.98
CA PHE A 198 21.97 -24.74 16.76
C PHE A 198 22.88 -23.62 16.24
N ALA A 199 22.44 -22.36 16.30
CA ALA A 199 23.26 -21.23 15.88
C ALA A 199 24.46 -20.99 16.82
N GLU A 200 24.31 -21.23 18.12
CA GLU A 200 25.37 -21.11 19.13
C GLU A 200 26.37 -22.27 19.11
N SER A 201 25.99 -23.43 18.56
CA SER A 201 26.86 -24.61 18.42
C SER A 201 27.58 -24.69 17.08
N ASP A 202 27.37 -23.73 16.17
CA ASP A 202 28.12 -23.58 14.92
C ASP A 202 29.43 -22.81 15.17
N PRO A 203 30.61 -23.45 15.09
CA PRO A 203 31.90 -22.82 15.38
C PRO A 203 32.31 -21.71 14.40
N LEU A 204 31.53 -21.47 13.34
CA LEU A 204 31.75 -20.40 12.35
C LEU A 204 31.01 -19.08 12.67
N LYS A 205 30.21 -19.00 13.74
CA LYS A 205 29.45 -17.77 14.11
C LYS A 205 29.72 -17.24 15.51
N SER A 206 30.71 -17.79 16.21
CA SER A 206 31.01 -17.49 17.60
C SER A 206 31.87 -16.23 17.81
N GLU A 207 31.63 -15.15 17.08
CA GLU A 207 32.22 -13.84 17.39
C GLU A 207 31.22 -12.74 17.05
N GLU A 208 30.34 -12.40 18.00
CA GLU A 208 29.90 -11.02 18.22
C GLU A 208 28.98 -11.00 19.46
N THR A 209 29.60 -10.88 20.63
CA THR A 209 28.95 -10.26 21.79
C THR A 209 30.02 -9.67 22.66
N LEU A 210 30.06 -8.34 22.71
CA LEU A 210 30.35 -7.47 23.85
C LEU A 210 30.82 -6.11 23.31
N ALA A 211 29.88 -5.17 23.19
CA ALA A 211 30.22 -3.75 23.16
C ALA A 211 29.12 -2.96 23.87
N ASP A 212 29.48 -2.49 25.05
CA ASP A 212 28.73 -1.58 25.91
C ASP A 212 28.81 -0.15 25.32
N GLY A 213 27.67 0.54 25.18
CA GLY A 213 27.68 1.95 24.74
C GLY A 213 26.41 2.45 24.05
N LYS A 214 25.70 3.37 24.74
CA LYS A 214 24.54 4.20 24.32
C LYS A 214 23.19 3.47 24.15
N LYS A 215 22.52 3.31 25.29
CA LYS A 215 21.10 2.97 25.45
C LYS A 215 20.22 4.18 25.12
N SER A 216 19.54 4.20 23.99
CA SER A 216 18.28 4.97 23.88
C SER A 216 17.30 4.36 22.88
N ASP A 217 17.73 3.92 21.69
CA ASP A 217 16.79 3.44 20.67
C ASP A 217 16.97 1.97 20.24
N LYS A 218 18.22 1.46 20.18
CA LYS A 218 18.54 0.09 19.73
C LYS A 218 17.91 -1.03 20.59
N VAL A 219 17.79 -0.79 21.90
CA VAL A 219 17.17 -1.74 22.85
C VAL A 219 15.64 -1.75 22.72
N MET A 220 15.07 -0.70 22.13
CA MET A 220 13.62 -0.48 22.15
C MET A 220 12.89 -1.31 21.09
N ILE A 221 13.40 -1.43 19.85
CA ILE A 221 12.69 -2.19 18.80
C ILE A 221 12.72 -3.71 19.06
N LYS A 222 13.84 -4.25 19.54
CA LYS A 222 14.01 -5.68 19.89
C LYS A 222 13.15 -6.12 21.08
N SER A 223 12.73 -5.18 21.93
CA SER A 223 11.78 -5.47 23.02
C SER A 223 10.32 -5.44 22.54
N LYS A 224 10.01 -4.63 21.53
CA LYS A 224 8.67 -4.45 20.96
C LYS A 224 8.21 -5.57 20.02
N HIS A 225 9.13 -6.27 19.35
CA HIS A 225 8.83 -7.28 18.33
C HIS A 225 9.63 -8.57 18.55
N HIS A 226 9.16 -9.69 17.99
CA HIS A 226 9.93 -10.94 17.99
C HIS A 226 11.15 -10.82 17.07
N SER A 227 12.30 -11.36 17.49
CA SER A 227 13.55 -11.27 16.74
C SER A 227 13.45 -11.90 15.35
N LEU A 228 12.70 -13.01 15.20
CA LEU A 228 12.48 -13.65 13.91
C LEU A 228 11.96 -12.66 12.84
N VAL A 229 10.91 -11.89 13.14
CA VAL A 229 10.35 -10.94 12.17
C VAL A 229 11.35 -9.82 11.86
N LEU A 230 12.05 -9.31 12.86
CA LEU A 230 13.07 -8.27 12.66
C LEU A 230 14.22 -8.76 11.78
N GLU A 231 14.71 -9.98 12.00
CA GLU A 231 15.76 -10.61 11.21
C GLU A 231 15.31 -10.85 9.78
N MET A 232 14.08 -11.34 9.57
CA MET A 232 13.53 -11.53 8.22
C MET A 232 13.40 -10.19 7.47
N ILE A 233 12.93 -9.12 8.14
CA ILE A 233 12.86 -7.79 7.55
C ILE A 233 14.26 -7.29 7.18
N ALA A 234 15.21 -7.36 8.14
CA ALA A 234 16.58 -6.89 7.96
C ALA A 234 17.28 -7.61 6.80
N ASN A 235 17.13 -8.94 6.73
CA ASN A 235 17.67 -9.75 5.64
C ASN A 235 17.05 -9.36 4.29
N GLN A 236 15.72 -9.15 4.24
CA GLN A 236 15.01 -8.82 3.01
C GLN A 236 15.42 -7.47 2.42
N ILE A 237 15.73 -6.48 3.28
CA ILE A 237 16.13 -5.13 2.83
C ILE A 237 17.65 -4.90 2.87
N GLY A 238 18.44 -5.91 3.29
CA GLY A 238 19.90 -5.85 3.33
C GLY A 238 20.47 -4.87 4.37
N CYS A 239 19.86 -4.75 5.55
CA CYS A 239 20.36 -3.92 6.65
C CYS A 239 20.61 -4.73 7.93
N LYS A 240 21.17 -4.11 8.98
CA LYS A 240 21.21 -4.73 10.31
C LYS A 240 19.89 -4.48 11.03
N VAL A 241 19.50 -5.39 11.93
CA VAL A 241 18.33 -5.19 12.80
C VAL A 241 18.44 -3.89 13.61
N ASP A 242 19.66 -3.53 14.00
CA ASP A 242 19.93 -2.30 14.77
C ASP A 242 19.75 -1.01 13.96
N ASP A 243 19.68 -1.10 12.63
CA ASP A 243 19.47 0.04 11.75
C ASP A 243 17.97 0.35 11.60
N ILE A 244 17.09 -0.60 11.96
CA ILE A 244 15.63 -0.44 11.90
C ILE A 244 15.16 0.47 13.04
N CYS A 245 14.62 1.64 12.70
CA CYS A 245 14.06 2.58 13.67
C CYS A 245 12.60 2.26 14.00
N ASP A 246 11.79 2.09 12.96
CA ASP A 246 10.37 1.79 13.04
C ASP A 246 9.88 1.23 11.70
N PHE A 247 8.67 0.71 11.65
CA PHE A 247 8.06 0.22 10.43
C PHE A 247 6.54 0.36 10.44
N GLU A 248 5.96 0.39 9.25
CA GLU A 248 4.52 0.29 9.05
C GLU A 248 4.26 -0.89 8.13
N LEU A 249 3.86 -2.01 8.73
CA LEU A 249 3.66 -3.29 8.05
C LEU A 249 2.21 -3.72 8.10
N GLN A 250 1.73 -4.23 6.97
CA GLN A 250 0.44 -4.86 6.79
C GLN A 250 0.65 -6.36 6.68
N VAL A 251 -0.30 -7.12 7.20
CA VAL A 251 -0.45 -8.55 6.92
C VAL A 251 -1.05 -8.70 5.53
N CYS A 252 -0.53 -9.62 4.73
CA CYS A 252 -0.96 -9.84 3.36
C CYS A 252 -1.18 -11.32 3.09
N ASP A 253 -2.18 -11.65 2.27
CA ASP A 253 -2.31 -13.00 1.68
C ASP A 253 -1.16 -13.22 0.68
N THR A 254 -0.54 -14.39 0.73
CA THR A 254 0.50 -14.82 -0.22
C THR A 254 -0.07 -15.38 -1.51
N GLN A 255 -1.36 -15.74 -1.53
CA GLN A 255 -2.03 -16.21 -2.73
C GLN A 255 -2.06 -15.11 -3.80
N PRO A 256 -1.51 -15.36 -5.02
CA PRO A 256 -1.49 -14.35 -6.07
C PRO A 256 -2.87 -14.11 -6.67
N SER A 257 -3.08 -12.89 -7.17
CA SER A 257 -4.21 -12.51 -8.01
C SER A 257 -4.17 -13.25 -9.35
N VAL A 258 -5.33 -13.71 -9.83
CA VAL A 258 -5.43 -14.53 -11.06
C VAL A 258 -6.69 -14.24 -11.87
N ILE A 259 -6.64 -14.53 -13.19
CA ILE A 259 -7.84 -14.71 -14.01
C ILE A 259 -8.42 -16.10 -13.69
N ALA A 260 -9.70 -16.15 -13.35
CA ALA A 260 -10.36 -17.32 -12.79
C ALA A 260 -11.76 -17.57 -13.37
N GLY A 261 -12.40 -18.64 -12.90
CA GLY A 261 -13.65 -19.17 -13.43
C GLY A 261 -13.44 -20.17 -14.56
N ALA A 262 -14.42 -21.05 -14.78
CA ALA A 262 -14.35 -22.09 -15.81
C ALA A 262 -14.15 -21.51 -17.22
N ALA A 263 -14.70 -20.32 -17.49
CA ALA A 263 -14.55 -19.59 -18.74
C ALA A 263 -13.46 -18.50 -18.71
N LYS A 264 -12.70 -18.36 -17.61
CA LYS A 264 -11.66 -17.33 -17.43
C LYS A 264 -12.16 -15.89 -17.58
N GLU A 265 -13.34 -15.62 -17.02
CA GLU A 265 -14.04 -14.32 -17.12
C GLU A 265 -13.97 -13.48 -15.84
N PHE A 266 -13.44 -14.04 -14.74
CA PHE A 266 -13.35 -13.36 -13.44
C PHE A 266 -11.91 -13.03 -13.05
N ILE A 267 -11.76 -12.07 -12.14
CA ILE A 267 -10.51 -11.79 -11.45
C ILE A 267 -10.70 -12.16 -9.97
N PHE A 268 -9.88 -13.07 -9.46
CA PHE A 268 -9.83 -13.38 -8.03
C PHE A 268 -8.62 -12.70 -7.43
N SER A 269 -8.85 -11.75 -6.51
CA SER A 269 -7.80 -10.96 -5.88
C SER A 269 -8.28 -10.34 -4.58
N GLY A 270 -7.38 -10.15 -3.62
CA GLY A 270 -7.57 -9.14 -2.58
C GLY A 270 -7.37 -7.73 -3.15
N ARG A 271 -7.84 -6.70 -2.42
CA ARG A 271 -7.56 -5.28 -2.73
C ARG A 271 -8.10 -4.79 -4.08
N LEU A 272 -9.08 -5.48 -4.67
CA LEU A 272 -9.77 -4.94 -5.86
C LEU A 272 -10.38 -3.59 -5.54
N ASP A 273 -11.00 -3.51 -4.37
CA ASP A 273 -11.31 -2.29 -3.64
C ASP A 273 -10.02 -1.74 -2.99
N ASN A 274 -9.43 -0.65 -3.49
CA ASN A 274 -9.78 0.06 -4.74
C ASN A 274 -8.61 0.16 -5.73
N LEU A 275 -7.67 -0.79 -5.65
CA LEU A 275 -6.54 -0.84 -6.58
C LEU A 275 -6.99 -1.06 -8.04
N CYS A 276 -8.19 -1.61 -8.26
CA CYS A 276 -8.78 -1.70 -9.59
C CYS A 276 -9.02 -0.31 -10.19
N SER A 277 -9.74 0.58 -9.49
CA SER A 277 -9.99 1.95 -10.00
C SER A 277 -8.71 2.76 -10.04
N SER A 278 -7.82 2.60 -9.06
CA SER A 278 -6.50 3.22 -9.08
C SER A 278 -5.69 2.84 -10.33
N PHE A 279 -5.62 1.54 -10.66
CA PHE A 279 -4.97 1.07 -11.87
C PHE A 279 -5.62 1.62 -13.14
N CYS A 280 -6.95 1.51 -13.26
CA CYS A 280 -7.69 1.96 -14.43
C CYS A 280 -7.51 3.47 -14.66
N SER A 281 -7.56 4.27 -13.59
CA SER A 281 -7.34 5.73 -13.64
C SER A 281 -5.94 6.06 -14.15
N LEU A 282 -4.92 5.38 -13.60
CA LEU A 282 -3.53 5.58 -13.99
C LEU A 282 -3.29 5.16 -15.45
N LYS A 283 -3.80 4.00 -15.85
CA LYS A 283 -3.70 3.48 -17.22
C LYS A 283 -4.38 4.40 -18.22
N ALA A 284 -5.60 4.86 -17.91
CA ALA A 284 -6.34 5.79 -18.76
C ALA A 284 -5.58 7.10 -18.96
N LEU A 285 -5.01 7.67 -17.89
CA LEU A 285 -4.22 8.92 -18.00
C LEU A 285 -2.93 8.71 -18.82
N ILE A 286 -2.23 7.59 -18.61
CA ILE A 286 -1.02 7.25 -19.38
C ILE A 286 -1.36 7.08 -20.87
N ASP A 287 -2.41 6.32 -21.20
CA ASP A 287 -2.82 6.08 -22.58
C ASP A 287 -3.26 7.37 -23.28
N ALA A 288 -4.07 8.17 -22.58
CA ALA A 288 -4.57 9.45 -23.08
C ALA A 288 -3.47 10.52 -23.22
N THR A 289 -2.24 10.27 -22.78
CA THR A 289 -1.13 11.23 -22.88
C THR A 289 0.13 10.58 -23.43
N SER A 290 -0.03 9.48 -24.16
CA SER A 290 1.07 8.64 -24.63
C SER A 290 1.86 9.29 -25.77
N SER A 291 1.25 10.17 -26.54
CA SER A 291 1.87 10.94 -27.64
C SER A 291 1.85 12.45 -27.37
N GLU A 292 2.81 13.17 -27.94
CA GLU A 292 2.84 14.65 -27.86
C GLU A 292 1.60 15.30 -28.49
N SER A 293 0.98 14.65 -29.47
CA SER A 293 -0.26 15.13 -30.10
C SER A 293 -1.46 15.10 -29.16
N ASP A 294 -1.49 14.24 -28.15
CA ASP A 294 -2.65 14.07 -27.26
C ASP A 294 -2.90 15.30 -26.36
N LEU A 295 -1.86 16.10 -26.14
CA LEU A 295 -1.90 17.34 -25.36
C LEU A 295 -1.89 18.59 -26.24
N LYS A 296 -1.77 18.45 -27.57
CA LYS A 296 -1.58 19.59 -28.49
C LYS A 296 -2.74 20.60 -28.46
N ASP A 297 -3.97 20.09 -28.42
CA ASP A 297 -5.19 20.91 -28.39
C ASP A 297 -5.84 20.97 -27.02
N GLU A 298 -5.22 20.34 -26.00
CA GLU A 298 -5.69 20.33 -24.63
C GLU A 298 -5.45 21.69 -23.97
N SER A 299 -6.52 22.27 -23.40
CA SER A 299 -6.47 23.54 -22.67
C SER A 299 -6.52 23.36 -21.16
N GLY A 300 -6.92 22.18 -20.67
CA GLY A 300 -6.96 21.88 -19.24
C GLY A 300 -5.76 21.09 -18.75
N VAL A 301 -5.87 20.63 -17.51
CA VAL A 301 -4.92 19.70 -16.88
C VAL A 301 -5.64 18.38 -16.62
N ARG A 302 -5.14 17.29 -17.21
CA ARG A 302 -5.63 15.94 -16.92
C ARG A 302 -4.94 15.41 -15.70
N MET A 303 -5.68 14.92 -14.71
CA MET A 303 -5.14 14.62 -13.39
C MET A 303 -5.71 13.32 -12.83
N VAL A 304 -4.87 12.57 -12.12
CA VAL A 304 -5.27 11.42 -11.31
C VAL A 304 -4.73 11.64 -9.90
N ALA A 305 -5.59 11.48 -8.90
CA ALA A 305 -5.20 11.56 -7.50
C ALA A 305 -5.61 10.26 -6.79
N LEU A 306 -4.61 9.51 -6.31
CA LEU A 306 -4.82 8.26 -5.59
C LEU A 306 -4.47 8.49 -4.12
N PHE A 307 -5.48 8.51 -3.27
CA PHE A 307 -5.35 8.83 -1.85
C PHE A 307 -5.18 7.58 -0.98
N ASP A 308 -4.42 7.70 0.09
CA ASP A 308 -4.40 6.74 1.19
C ASP A 308 -5.50 7.08 2.21
N HIS A 309 -5.76 6.18 3.15
CA HIS A 309 -6.67 6.37 4.27
C HIS A 309 -8.16 6.56 3.93
N GLU A 310 -8.64 6.14 2.77
CA GLU A 310 -10.08 6.18 2.45
C GLU A 310 -10.88 5.32 3.45
N GLU A 311 -10.39 4.11 3.70
CA GLU A 311 -11.05 3.08 4.51
C GLU A 311 -11.23 3.46 5.99
N VAL A 312 -10.58 4.55 6.42
CA VAL A 312 -10.61 5.07 7.79
C VAL A 312 -11.13 6.52 7.85
N GLY A 313 -11.76 7.00 6.77
CA GLY A 313 -12.45 8.29 6.71
C GLY A 313 -11.64 9.46 6.14
N SER A 314 -10.51 9.19 5.47
CA SER A 314 -9.70 10.16 4.70
C SER A 314 -9.08 11.34 5.47
N ASN A 315 -9.31 11.46 6.77
CA ASN A 315 -8.84 12.58 7.58
C ASN A 315 -7.38 12.40 8.04
N SER A 316 -6.44 12.64 7.14
CA SER A 316 -5.00 12.58 7.41
C SER A 316 -4.24 13.55 6.51
N ALA A 317 -2.91 13.66 6.65
CA ALA A 317 -2.10 14.53 5.80
C ALA A 317 -2.02 14.08 4.33
N GLN A 318 -2.31 12.80 4.04
CA GLN A 318 -2.25 12.21 2.71
C GLN A 318 -3.62 11.72 2.18
N GLY A 319 -4.66 11.69 3.02
CA GLY A 319 -6.00 11.25 2.58
C GLY A 319 -6.77 12.32 1.81
N ALA A 320 -7.96 11.98 1.32
CA ALA A 320 -8.77 12.91 0.52
C ALA A 320 -9.26 14.15 1.31
N GLY A 321 -9.31 14.07 2.64
CA GLY A 321 -9.61 15.23 3.52
C GLY A 321 -8.43 16.18 3.73
N SER A 322 -7.28 15.90 3.12
CA SER A 322 -6.05 16.69 3.23
C SER A 322 -6.02 17.88 2.27
N PRO A 323 -5.10 18.85 2.46
CA PRO A 323 -4.88 19.90 1.47
C PRO A 323 -4.17 19.44 0.19
N VAL A 324 -3.79 18.16 0.03
CA VAL A 324 -3.02 17.64 -1.13
C VAL A 324 -3.58 18.13 -2.46
N MET A 325 -4.89 18.04 -2.66
CA MET A 325 -5.52 18.46 -3.91
C MET A 325 -5.43 19.96 -4.10
N LEU A 326 -5.80 20.73 -3.08
CA LEU A 326 -5.77 22.19 -3.16
C LEU A 326 -4.34 22.70 -3.38
N ASP A 327 -3.35 22.09 -2.72
CA ASP A 327 -1.93 22.35 -2.91
C ASP A 327 -1.53 22.10 -4.37
N ALA A 328 -1.94 20.97 -4.95
CA ALA A 328 -1.63 20.64 -6.34
C ALA A 328 -2.25 21.65 -7.32
N LEU A 329 -3.56 21.92 -7.21
CA LEU A 329 -4.27 22.85 -8.09
C LEU A 329 -3.69 24.27 -7.98
N SER A 330 -3.43 24.71 -6.76
CA SER A 330 -2.85 26.02 -6.46
C SER A 330 -1.46 26.16 -7.10
N ARG A 331 -0.57 25.20 -6.84
CA ARG A 331 0.80 25.22 -7.35
C ARG A 331 0.86 25.13 -8.87
N ILE A 332 0.04 24.27 -9.49
CA ILE A 332 -0.04 24.18 -10.95
C ILE A 332 -0.51 25.51 -11.53
N THR A 333 -1.55 26.13 -10.97
CA THR A 333 -2.04 27.43 -11.44
C THR A 333 -0.97 28.52 -11.28
N SER A 334 -0.36 28.60 -10.10
CA SER A 334 0.66 29.61 -9.75
C SER A 334 1.98 29.47 -10.49
N SER A 335 2.31 28.29 -11.03
CA SER A 335 3.47 28.12 -11.92
C SER A 335 3.31 28.84 -13.27
N PHE A 336 2.08 29.18 -13.68
CA PHE A 336 1.82 29.87 -14.96
C PHE A 336 1.38 31.32 -14.76
N ASP A 337 0.66 31.64 -13.68
CA ASP A 337 0.33 33.02 -13.29
C ASP A 337 0.05 33.11 -11.78
N SER A 338 0.64 34.12 -11.12
CA SER A 338 0.51 34.37 -9.69
C SER A 338 -0.80 35.05 -9.24
N ASP A 339 -1.71 35.43 -10.15
CA ASP A 339 -3.01 36.01 -9.78
C ASP A 339 -3.88 35.00 -9.00
N SER A 340 -4.10 35.29 -7.73
CA SER A 340 -4.88 34.47 -6.80
C SER A 340 -6.35 34.29 -7.22
N LYS A 341 -6.87 35.13 -8.11
CA LYS A 341 -8.24 35.01 -8.65
C LYS A 341 -8.39 33.88 -9.67
N LEU A 342 -7.29 33.34 -10.20
CA LEU A 342 -7.32 32.32 -11.25
C LEU A 342 -7.66 30.94 -10.71
N LEU A 343 -7.18 30.57 -9.53
CA LEU A 343 -7.50 29.26 -8.93
C LEU A 343 -9.02 29.08 -8.69
N PRO A 344 -9.76 30.04 -8.10
CA PRO A 344 -11.21 29.93 -7.99
C PRO A 344 -11.92 29.75 -9.33
N LYS A 345 -11.46 30.43 -10.39
CA LYS A 345 -12.01 30.26 -11.75
C LYS A 345 -11.75 28.86 -12.30
N ALA A 346 -10.51 28.38 -12.15
CA ALA A 346 -10.11 27.05 -12.58
C ALA A 346 -10.97 25.97 -11.92
N ILE A 347 -11.21 26.07 -10.61
CA ILE A 347 -12.08 25.15 -9.86
C ILE A 347 -13.50 25.12 -10.46
N GLN A 348 -14.09 26.26 -10.82
CA GLN A 348 -15.43 26.31 -11.42
C GLN A 348 -15.49 25.72 -12.84
N LEU A 349 -14.34 25.60 -13.53
CA LEU A 349 -14.21 24.98 -14.84
C LEU A 349 -13.73 23.51 -14.75
N SER A 350 -13.54 22.99 -13.55
CA SER A 350 -13.01 21.65 -13.31
C SER A 350 -14.11 20.61 -13.15
N TYR A 351 -13.76 19.35 -13.37
CA TYR A 351 -14.64 18.21 -13.10
C TYR A 351 -13.85 17.08 -12.44
N LEU A 352 -14.45 16.40 -11.46
CA LEU A 352 -13.86 15.27 -10.76
C LEU A 352 -14.77 14.04 -10.87
N VAL A 353 -14.19 12.94 -11.35
CA VAL A 353 -14.79 11.60 -11.28
C VAL A 353 -14.22 10.91 -10.05
N SER A 354 -15.09 10.56 -9.09
CA SER A 354 -14.72 9.70 -7.97
C SER A 354 -14.89 8.24 -8.41
N ALA A 355 -13.79 7.53 -8.58
CA ALA A 355 -13.77 6.15 -9.05
C ALA A 355 -13.57 5.21 -7.86
N ASP A 356 -14.61 4.45 -7.54
CA ASP A 356 -14.58 3.40 -6.52
C ASP A 356 -15.35 2.16 -6.97
N MET A 357 -15.06 1.03 -6.34
CA MET A 357 -15.73 -0.22 -6.64
C MET A 357 -17.21 -0.16 -6.25
N ALA A 358 -18.06 -0.77 -7.08
CA ALA A 358 -19.49 -0.89 -6.82
C ALA A 358 -19.86 -2.33 -6.42
N HIS A 359 -20.98 -2.48 -5.73
CA HIS A 359 -21.51 -3.79 -5.36
C HIS A 359 -22.29 -4.41 -6.53
N ALA A 360 -21.75 -5.48 -7.10
CA ALA A 360 -22.50 -6.31 -8.05
C ALA A 360 -23.66 -7.03 -7.36
N LEU A 361 -24.71 -7.38 -8.11
CA LEU A 361 -25.79 -8.23 -7.61
C LEU A 361 -25.21 -9.57 -7.13
N HIS A 362 -25.35 -9.87 -5.85
CA HIS A 362 -24.86 -11.14 -5.31
C HIS A 362 -25.91 -12.24 -5.55
N PRO A 363 -25.61 -13.30 -6.32
CA PRO A 363 -26.61 -14.30 -6.74
C PRO A 363 -27.23 -15.08 -5.57
N ASN A 364 -26.47 -15.29 -4.48
CA ASN A 364 -26.97 -15.96 -3.27
C ASN A 364 -27.66 -15.01 -2.24
N TYR A 365 -27.67 -13.69 -2.48
CA TYR A 365 -28.23 -12.69 -1.54
C TYR A 365 -29.09 -11.64 -2.28
N MET A 366 -29.87 -12.06 -3.29
CA MET A 366 -30.60 -11.16 -4.17
C MET A 366 -31.57 -10.19 -3.47
N VAL A 367 -32.08 -10.56 -2.28
CA VAL A 367 -33.03 -9.73 -1.50
C VAL A 367 -32.35 -8.50 -0.88
N HIS A 368 -31.02 -8.51 -0.72
CA HIS A 368 -30.27 -7.41 -0.11
C HIS A 368 -29.73 -6.39 -1.12
N CYS A 369 -29.80 -6.69 -2.42
CA CYS A 369 -29.27 -5.82 -3.47
C CYS A 369 -30.38 -4.95 -4.06
N LEU A 370 -30.68 -3.82 -3.42
CA LEU A 370 -31.15 -2.66 -4.18
C LEU A 370 -29.89 -1.99 -4.74
N ILE A 371 -29.79 -1.88 -6.06
CA ILE A 371 -28.75 -1.06 -6.69
C ILE A 371 -29.02 0.37 -6.24
N VAL A 372 -28.30 0.83 -5.22
CA VAL A 372 -28.34 2.23 -4.79
C VAL A 372 -27.31 2.94 -5.67
N ASN A 373 -27.79 3.64 -6.70
CA ASN A 373 -27.04 4.68 -7.41
C ASN A 373 -27.21 6.00 -6.68
#